data_AF-A0A9E3MMA4-F1
#
_entry.id   AF-A0A9E3MMA4-F1
#
_cell.length_a   1.000
_cell.length_b   1.000
_cell.length_c   1.000
_cell.angle_alpha   90.00
_cell.angle_beta   90.00
_cell.angle_gamma   90.00
#
_symmetry.space_group_name_H-M   'P 1'
#
loop_
_entity.id
_entity.type
_entity.pdbx_description
1 polymer ?
#
loop_
_entity_poly.entity_id
_entity_poly.type
_entity_poly.pdbx_seq_one_letter_code
_entity_poly.pdbx_strand_id
1 'polypeptide(L)'
;MALRKRDARAVEYRRLAIAADALAAASLLAHVREKHEHAAARWIALAVLDEQPIQPALSQPRGRRPGKVVASFVSCGPAGPDQAA
;
A
#
# COMPACT_ATOMS: atom_id res chain seq x y z
N MET A 1 5.95 -11.31 19.68
CA MET A 1 5.37 -10.24 20.52
C MET A 1 4.80 -9.07 19.71
N ALA A 2 5.38 -8.72 18.55
CA ALA A 2 4.93 -7.60 17.72
C ALA A 2 3.52 -7.77 17.12
N LEU A 3 3.13 -8.98 16.68
CA LEU A 3 1.81 -9.25 16.11
C LEU A 3 0.67 -8.90 17.09
N ARG A 4 0.73 -9.44 18.32
CA ARG A 4 -0.25 -9.15 19.39
C ARG A 4 -0.39 -7.66 19.72
N LYS A 5 0.70 -6.89 19.57
CA LYS A 5 0.68 -5.42 19.76
C LYS A 5 0.06 -4.68 18.57
N ARG A 6 0.08 -5.25 17.37
CA ARG A 6 -0.61 -4.70 16.19
C ARG A 6 -2.09 -5.01 16.27
N ASP A 7 -2.44 -6.24 16.63
CA ASP A 7 -3.84 -6.64 16.83
C ASP A 7 -4.52 -5.75 17.89
N ALA A 8 -3.85 -5.52 19.03
CA ALA A 8 -4.37 -4.63 20.07
C ALA A 8 -4.56 -3.18 19.59
N ARG A 9 -3.66 -2.68 18.73
CA ARG A 9 -3.79 -1.33 18.15
C ARG A 9 -4.91 -1.25 17.12
N ALA A 10 -5.07 -2.27 16.27
CA ALA A 10 -6.17 -2.34 15.33
C ALA A 10 -7.54 -2.34 16.03
N VAL A 11 -7.67 -3.09 17.14
CA VAL A 11 -8.88 -3.06 17.98
C VAL A 11 -9.13 -1.66 18.54
N GLU A 12 -8.09 -0.98 19.01
CA GLU A 12 -8.24 0.37 19.56
C GLU A 12 -8.62 1.40 18.48
N TYR A 13 -8.03 1.32 17.29
CA TYR A 13 -8.43 2.16 16.16
C TYR A 13 -9.89 1.93 15.76
N ARG A 14 -10.37 0.68 15.77
CA ARG A 14 -11.80 0.39 15.53
C ARG A 14 -12.69 1.04 16.59
N ARG A 15 -12.29 1.03 17.87
CA ARG A 15 -13.05 1.72 18.94
C ARG A 15 -13.09 3.23 18.72
N LEU A 16 -11.97 3.83 18.35
CA LEU A 16 -11.89 5.27 18.03
C LEU A 16 -12.73 5.64 16.81
N ALA A 17 -12.79 4.77 15.80
CA ALA A 17 -13.67 4.97 14.64
C ALA A 17 -15.14 5.02 15.05
N ILE A 18 -15.59 4.09 15.90
CA ILE A 18 -16.97 4.05 16.42
C ILE A 18 -17.27 5.33 17.23
N ALA A 19 -16.34 5.75 18.09
CA ALA A 19 -16.52 6.98 18.87
C ALA A 19 -16.61 8.22 17.99
N ALA A 20 -15.77 8.31 16.94
CA ALA A 20 -15.82 9.41 15.98
C ALA A 20 -17.13 9.42 15.18
N ASP A 21 -17.63 8.25 14.78
CA ASP A 21 -18.91 8.13 14.08
C ASP A 21 -20.10 8.53 14.97
N ALA A 22 -20.07 8.14 16.25
CA ALA A 22 -21.06 8.60 17.23
C ALA A 22 -21.05 10.13 17.42
N LEU A 23 -19.85 10.75 17.42
CA LEU A 23 -19.72 12.21 17.46
C LEU A 23 -20.22 12.88 16.17
N ALA A 24 -20.03 12.26 15.01
CA ALA A 24 -20.60 12.73 13.75
C ALA A 24 -22.13 12.72 13.82
N ALA A 25 -22.73 11.63 14.30
CA ALA A 25 -24.18 11.50 14.46
C ALA A 25 -24.77 12.51 15.46
N ALA A 26 -24.04 12.85 16.52
CA ALA A 26 -24.46 13.83 17.53
C ALA A 26 -24.24 15.30 17.10
N SER A 27 -23.45 15.55 16.05
CA SER A 27 -23.08 16.90 15.63
C SER A 27 -24.18 17.56 14.81
N LEU A 28 -24.66 18.72 15.29
CA LEU A 28 -25.65 19.54 14.59
C LEU A 28 -25.03 20.37 13.45
N LEU A 29 -23.73 20.68 13.54
CA LEU A 29 -23.02 21.49 12.57
C LEU A 29 -22.41 20.60 11.46
N ALA A 30 -22.80 20.85 10.22
CA ALA A 30 -22.39 20.04 9.07
C ALA A 30 -20.86 19.92 8.90
N HIS A 31 -20.13 21.02 9.08
CA HIS A 31 -18.66 21.03 8.97
C HIS A 31 -17.96 20.32 10.12
N VAL A 32 -18.60 20.18 11.29
CA VAL A 32 -18.08 19.40 12.43
C VAL A 32 -18.34 17.92 12.19
N ARG A 33 -19.55 17.59 11.71
CA ARG A 33 -19.90 16.23 11.29
C ARG A 33 -18.93 15.68 10.24
N GLU A 34 -18.65 16.44 9.18
CA GLU A 34 -17.71 16.06 8.12
C GLU A 34 -16.30 15.76 8.67
N LYS A 35 -15.83 16.56 9.65
CA LYS A 35 -14.54 16.32 10.32
C LYS A 35 -14.55 15.01 11.10
N HIS A 36 -15.65 14.69 11.78
CA HIS A 36 -15.79 13.44 12.52
C HIS A 36 -15.90 12.22 11.59
N GLU A 37 -16.62 12.34 10.47
CA GLU A 37 -16.68 11.31 9.42
C GLU A 37 -15.28 11.05 8.82
N HIS A 38 -14.53 12.12 8.50
CA HIS A 38 -13.15 12.01 8.04
C HIS A 38 -12.23 11.38 9.10
N ALA A 39 -12.41 11.71 10.38
CA ALA A 39 -11.65 11.10 11.46
C ALA A 39 -11.98 9.61 11.58
N ALA A 40 -13.26 9.22 11.54
CA ALA A 40 -13.69 7.83 11.56
C ALA A 40 -13.07 7.02 10.42
N ALA A 41 -13.10 7.56 9.19
CA ALA A 41 -12.47 6.93 8.03
C ALA A 41 -10.96 6.72 8.20
N ARG A 42 -10.25 7.71 8.78
CA ARG A 42 -8.81 7.60 9.07
C ARG A 42 -8.51 6.49 10.08
N TRP A 43 -9.29 6.39 11.15
CA TRP A 43 -9.10 5.33 12.14
C TRP A 43 -9.36 3.93 11.56
N ILE A 44 -10.37 3.79 10.71
CA ILE A 44 -10.64 2.52 9.99
C ILE A 44 -9.45 2.16 9.08
N ALA A 45 -8.93 3.12 8.31
CA ALA A 45 -7.78 2.89 7.45
C ALA A 45 -6.55 2.43 8.24
N LEU A 46 -6.28 3.04 9.41
CA LEU A 46 -5.19 2.63 10.29
C LEU A 46 -5.39 1.22 10.86
N ALA A 47 -6.62 0.84 11.24
CA ALA A 47 -6.93 -0.51 11.67
C ALA A 47 -6.63 -1.54 10.57
N VAL A 48 -7.07 -1.25 9.34
CA VAL A 48 -6.82 -2.12 8.17
C VAL A 48 -5.33 -2.27 7.89
N LEU A 49 -4.54 -1.19 7.98
CA LEU A 49 -3.09 -1.25 7.78
C LEU A 49 -2.37 -2.09 8.83
N ASP A 50 -2.85 -2.09 10.07
CA ASP A 50 -2.26 -2.92 11.12
C ASP A 50 -2.67 -4.40 11.04
N GLU A 51 -3.87 -4.68 10.51
CA GLU A 51 -4.36 -6.03 10.23
C GLU A 51 -3.72 -6.65 8.99
N GLN A 52 -3.32 -5.84 8.00
CA GLN A 52 -2.65 -6.36 6.83
C GLN A 52 -1.30 -6.99 7.23
N PRO A 53 -1.04 -8.24 6.80
CA PRO A 53 0.29 -8.80 6.92
C PRO A 53 1.22 -7.87 6.16
N ILE A 54 2.27 -7.38 6.82
CA ILE A 54 3.35 -6.67 6.15
C ILE A 54 3.91 -7.71 5.19
N GLN A 55 3.49 -7.66 3.93
CA GLN A 55 4.22 -8.37 2.90
C GLN A 55 5.62 -7.76 2.97
N PRO A 56 6.66 -8.54 3.31
CA PRO A 56 8.00 -8.04 3.14
C PRO A 56 8.06 -7.70 1.66
N ALA A 57 8.15 -6.40 1.35
CA ALA A 57 8.37 -5.95 -0.01
C ALA A 57 9.56 -6.77 -0.50
N LEU A 58 9.29 -7.71 -1.42
CA LEU A 58 10.32 -8.53 -2.04
C LEU A 58 11.40 -7.56 -2.43
N SER A 59 12.57 -7.75 -1.80
CA SER A 59 13.77 -6.97 -1.91
C SER A 59 13.92 -6.49 -3.35
N GLN A 60 13.46 -5.28 -3.63
CA GLN A 60 13.76 -4.64 -4.90
C GLN A 60 15.27 -4.43 -4.83
N PRO A 61 16.08 -5.13 -5.64
CA PRO A 61 17.50 -4.85 -5.63
C PRO A 61 17.62 -3.39 -6.04
N ARG A 62 18.03 -2.53 -5.10
CA ARG A 62 18.34 -1.14 -5.40
C ARG A 62 19.37 -1.19 -6.52
N GLY A 63 18.88 -0.88 -7.71
CA GLY A 63 19.67 -0.76 -8.92
C GLY A 63 20.87 0.12 -8.61
N ARG A 64 22.02 -0.52 -8.68
CA ARG A 64 23.36 0.03 -8.83
C ARG A 64 23.29 1.33 -9.67
N ARG A 65 24.02 2.35 -9.21
CA ARG A 65 24.25 3.64 -9.90
C ARG A 65 24.40 3.45 -11.42
N PRO A 66 23.93 4.38 -12.27
CA PRO A 66 24.02 4.28 -13.72
C PRO A 66 25.48 4.47 -14.17
N GLY A 67 26.29 3.43 -14.05
CA GLY A 67 27.52 3.30 -14.82
C GLY A 67 27.14 2.84 -16.21
N LYS A 68 27.37 3.70 -17.21
CA LYS A 68 27.24 3.48 -18.67
C LYS A 68 26.85 2.05 -19.06
N VAL A 69 25.57 1.79 -19.25
CA VAL A 69 25.14 0.61 -20.00
C VAL A 69 25.37 0.96 -21.47
N VAL A 70 26.53 0.58 -21.99
CA VAL A 70 26.70 0.47 -23.44
C VAL A 70 25.75 -0.63 -23.86
N ALA A 71 24.63 -0.26 -24.48
CA ALA A 71 23.73 -1.20 -25.09
C ALA A 71 24.47 -1.90 -26.24
N SER A 72 25.06 -3.06 -25.96
CA SER A 72 25.44 -4.00 -27.02
C SER A 72 24.14 -4.55 -27.59
N PHE A 73 23.69 -3.89 -28.65
CA PHE A 73 22.64 -4.37 -29.55
C PHE A 73 23.15 -5.66 -30.20
N VAL A 74 22.83 -6.82 -29.61
CA VAL A 74 22.98 -8.10 -30.30
C VAL A 74 21.85 -8.17 -31.33
N SER A 75 22.22 -7.76 -32.54
CA SER A 75 21.50 -8.03 -33.77
C SER A 75 21.52 -9.54 -34.00
N CYS A 76 20.41 -10.22 -33.70
CA CYS A 76 20.15 -11.53 -34.29
C CYS A 76 19.66 -11.26 -35.71
N GLY A 77 20.59 -11.12 -36.65
CA GLY A 77 20.27 -11.11 -38.08
C GLY A 77 19.65 -12.46 -38.48
N PRO A 78 18.67 -12.48 -39.40
CA PRO A 78 18.23 -13.73 -39.99
C PRO A 78 19.35 -14.29 -40.84
N ALA A 79 19.88 -15.47 -40.47
CA ALA A 79 20.65 -16.28 -41.39
C ALA A 79 19.72 -16.67 -42.55
N GLY A 80 20.06 -16.18 -43.74
CA GLY A 80 19.37 -16.46 -44.98
C GLY A 80 19.64 -17.88 -45.50
N PRO A 81 19.64 -18.07 -46.83
CA PRO A 81 18.65 -18.90 -47.51
C PRO A 81 19.21 -20.24 -48.03
N ASP A 82 18.32 -21.02 -48.66
CA ASP A 82 18.57 -21.91 -49.83
C ASP A 82 18.25 -23.41 -49.66
N GLN A 83 17.21 -23.83 -50.40
CA GLN A 83 16.95 -25.09 -51.13
C GLN A 83 17.19 -26.48 -50.48
N ALA A 84 16.15 -27.34 -50.57
CA ALA A 84 16.12 -28.54 -51.44
C ALA A 84 15.14 -29.61 -50.91
N ALA A 85 14.08 -29.89 -51.68
CA ALA A 85 13.47 -31.21 -51.98
C ALA A 85 11.98 -31.04 -52.36
#